data_AF-A0A2K4FXU6-F1
#
_entry.id   AF-A0A2K4FXU6-F1
#
_cell.length_a   1.000
_cell.length_b   1.000
_cell.length_c   1.000
_cell.angle_alpha   90.00
_cell.angle_beta   90.00
_cell.angle_gamma   90.00
#
_symmetry.space_group_name_H-M   'P 1'
#
loop_
_entity.id
_entity.type
_entity.pdbx_description
1 polymer ?
#
loop_
_entity_poly.entity_id
_entity_poly.type
_entity_poly.pdbx_seq_one_letter_code
_entity_poly.pdbx_strand_id
1 'polypeptide(L)'
;MSTAYQEDISTSVLRRMKEGGFDFSRFHPIEFYAIFPDEERARRAAGHFRGESLNAQISARDDGAWSLELSRVMYATYDDIGDFEQDFEAVVEPLGGVIEGWGVKQEIRRLQA
;
A
#
# COMPACT_ATOMS: atom_id res chain seq x y z
N MET A 1 8.23 -18.02 -3.44
CA MET A 1 6.89 -18.63 -3.66
C MET A 1 5.85 -17.71 -3.03
N SER A 2 5.66 -16.50 -3.57
CA SER A 2 4.86 -15.44 -2.92
C SER A 2 3.78 -14.82 -3.81
N THR A 3 4.02 -14.76 -5.12
CA THR A 3 3.12 -14.08 -6.07
C THR A 3 1.73 -14.72 -6.13
N ALA A 4 1.62 -16.03 -6.37
CA ALA A 4 0.32 -16.68 -6.54
C ALA A 4 -0.65 -16.49 -5.34
N TYR A 5 -0.12 -16.42 -4.11
CA TYR A 5 -0.95 -16.19 -2.92
C TYR A 5 -1.38 -14.72 -2.78
N GLN A 6 -0.50 -13.79 -3.14
CA GLN A 6 -0.82 -12.35 -3.19
C GLN A 6 -1.83 -12.05 -4.32
N GLU A 7 -1.69 -12.70 -5.48
CA GLU A 7 -2.62 -12.62 -6.60
C GLU A 7 -4.04 -13.09 -6.21
N ASP A 8 -4.14 -14.22 -5.50
CA ASP A 8 -5.41 -14.75 -4.99
C ASP A 8 -6.05 -13.82 -3.94
N ILE A 9 -5.26 -13.25 -3.03
CA ILE A 9 -5.73 -12.30 -2.01
C ILE A 9 -6.25 -11.03 -2.69
N SER A 10 -5.46 -10.41 -3.57
CA SER A 10 -5.82 -9.19 -4.30
C SER A 10 -7.10 -9.40 -5.12
N THR A 11 -7.22 -10.52 -5.83
CA THR A 11 -8.44 -10.84 -6.59
C THR A 11 -9.66 -10.99 -5.68
N SER A 12 -9.50 -11.65 -4.53
CA SER A 12 -10.60 -11.84 -3.58
C SER A 12 -11.07 -10.54 -2.93
N VAL A 13 -10.15 -9.62 -2.63
CA VAL A 13 -10.41 -8.31 -2.05
C VAL A 13 -11.11 -7.41 -3.06
N LEU A 14 -10.58 -7.31 -4.28
CA LEU A 14 -11.17 -6.50 -5.35
C LEU A 14 -12.59 -6.97 -5.70
N ARG A 15 -12.82 -8.29 -5.73
CA ARG A 15 -14.16 -8.85 -5.94
C ARG A 15 -15.13 -8.41 -4.85
N ARG A 16 -14.76 -8.54 -3.57
CA ARG A 16 -15.61 -8.11 -2.45
C ARG A 16 -15.88 -6.61 -2.47
N MET A 17 -14.89 -5.81 -2.84
CA MET A 17 -15.06 -4.36 -3.02
C MET A 17 -16.08 -4.06 -4.13
N LYS A 18 -15.99 -4.74 -5.27
CA LYS A 18 -16.96 -4.60 -6.37
C LYS A 18 -18.38 -4.98 -5.94
N GLU A 19 -18.53 -6.10 -5.24
CA GLU A 19 -19.81 -6.56 -4.70
C GLU A 19 -20.39 -5.56 -3.68
N GLY A 20 -19.52 -4.86 -2.93
CA GLY A 20 -19.88 -3.77 -2.03
C GLY A 20 -20.17 -2.42 -2.70
N GLY A 21 -20.18 -2.36 -4.04
CA GLY A 21 -20.48 -1.14 -4.80
C GLY A 21 -19.29 -0.17 -4.94
N PHE A 22 -18.06 -0.64 -4.74
CA PHE A 22 -16.86 0.16 -4.96
C PHE A 22 -16.70 0.55 -6.44
N ASP A 23 -16.50 1.84 -6.69
CA ASP A 23 -16.40 2.38 -8.04
C ASP A 23 -14.95 2.42 -8.52
N PHE A 24 -14.52 1.36 -9.21
CA PHE A 24 -13.19 1.24 -9.79
C PHE A 24 -12.90 2.23 -10.93
N SER A 25 -13.91 2.98 -11.42
CA SER A 25 -13.71 3.97 -12.49
C SER A 25 -13.14 5.30 -12.00
N ARG A 26 -12.88 5.42 -10.69
CA ARG A 26 -12.36 6.63 -10.04
C ARG A 26 -11.00 6.37 -9.42
N PHE A 27 -10.26 7.46 -9.22
CA PHE A 27 -9.03 7.44 -8.43
C PHE A 27 -9.36 7.27 -6.95
N HIS A 28 -8.61 6.39 -6.29
CA HIS A 28 -8.71 6.13 -4.86
C HIS A 28 -7.33 6.22 -4.21
N PRO A 29 -7.27 6.66 -2.95
CA PRO A 29 -6.06 6.53 -2.14
C PRO A 29 -5.87 5.04 -1.77
N ILE A 30 -4.83 4.44 -2.32
CA ILE A 30 -4.34 3.10 -1.99
C ILE A 30 -3.12 3.25 -1.08
N GLU A 31 -3.03 2.45 -0.03
CA GLU A 31 -1.98 2.51 0.97
C GLU A 31 -1.19 1.21 0.98
N PHE A 32 0.13 1.32 0.93
CA PHE A 32 1.08 0.21 0.95
C PHE A 32 1.89 0.28 2.24
N TYR A 33 2.09 -0.87 2.86
CA TYR A 33 2.66 -0.98 4.20
C TYR A 33 3.91 -1.85 4.17
N ALA A 34 4.99 -1.33 4.76
CA ALA A 34 6.21 -2.09 5.00
C ALA A 34 6.74 -1.87 6.41
N ILE A 35 7.45 -2.86 6.95
CA ILE A 35 8.13 -2.79 8.24
C ILE A 35 9.64 -2.90 8.02
N PHE A 36 10.40 -2.06 8.71
CA PHE A 36 11.85 -2.03 8.71
C PHE A 36 12.40 -2.24 10.12
N PRO A 37 13.61 -2.80 10.25
CA PRO A 37 14.23 -3.02 11.56
C PRO A 37 14.73 -1.72 12.22
N ASP A 38 14.92 -0.65 11.46
CA ASP A 38 15.40 0.64 11.97
C ASP A 38 14.86 1.84 11.16
N GLU A 39 14.96 3.02 11.79
CA GLU A 39 14.50 4.29 11.22
C GLU A 39 15.23 4.67 9.93
N GLU A 40 16.55 4.41 9.89
CA GLU A 40 17.40 4.85 8.78
C GLU A 40 16.97 4.19 7.47
N ARG A 41 16.71 2.87 7.51
CA ARG A 41 16.19 2.11 6.36
C ARG A 41 14.80 2.55 5.96
N ALA A 42 13.89 2.73 6.93
CA ALA A 42 12.53 3.21 6.67
C ALA A 42 12.55 4.58 5.98
N ARG A 43 13.38 5.50 6.50
CA ARG A 43 13.55 6.84 5.93
C ARG A 43 14.18 6.80 4.54
N ARG A 44 15.16 5.93 4.33
CA ARG A 44 15.77 5.73 3.01
C ARG A 44 14.74 5.23 2.00
N ALA A 45 13.94 4.22 2.36
CA ALA A 45 12.85 3.70 1.54
C ALA A 45 11.82 4.79 1.21
N ALA A 46 11.33 5.52 2.22
CA ALA A 46 10.42 6.66 2.02
C ALA A 46 10.98 7.70 1.05
N GLY A 47 12.30 7.92 1.08
CA GLY A 47 13.00 8.84 0.20
C GLY A 47 12.92 8.49 -1.29
N HIS A 48 12.68 7.22 -1.65
CA HIS A 48 12.49 6.79 -3.05
C HIS A 48 11.11 7.16 -3.59
N PHE A 49 10.11 7.36 -2.74
CA PHE A 49 8.75 7.67 -3.15
C PHE A 49 8.48 9.16 -3.03
N ARG A 50 8.71 9.88 -4.12
CA ARG A 50 8.46 11.33 -4.23
C ARG A 50 7.64 11.61 -5.48
N GLY A 51 6.58 12.39 -5.33
CA GLY A 51 5.71 12.78 -6.44
C GLY A 51 4.43 13.45 -5.94
N GLU A 52 3.72 14.13 -6.84
CA GLU A 52 2.52 14.90 -6.48
C GLU A 52 1.37 14.04 -5.96
N SER A 53 1.31 12.76 -6.34
CA SER A 53 0.26 11.81 -5.95
C SER A 53 0.72 10.76 -4.93
N LEU A 54 1.92 10.93 -4.36
CA LEU A 54 2.53 10.01 -3.41
C LEU A 54 2.77 10.70 -2.06
N ASN A 55 2.39 10.01 -0.98
CA ASN A 55 2.68 10.45 0.38
C ASN A 55 3.27 9.30 1.17
N ALA A 56 4.54 9.43 1.57
CA ALA A 56 5.25 8.45 2.38
C ALA A 56 5.38 8.95 3.83
N GLN A 57 4.97 8.12 4.79
CA GLN A 57 5.07 8.41 6.21
C GLN A 57 5.80 7.28 6.93
N ILE A 58 6.66 7.63 7.88
CA ILE A 58 7.35 6.66 8.73
C ILE A 58 6.95 6.88 10.19
N SER A 59 6.79 5.79 10.93
CA SER A 59 6.50 5.84 12.36
C SER A 59 7.16 4.70 13.12
N ALA A 60 7.62 4.99 14.34
CA ALA A 60 8.10 3.96 15.25
C ALA A 60 6.95 3.08 15.72
N ARG A 61 7.24 1.79 15.92
CA ARG A 61 6.31 0.79 16.44
C ARG A 61 6.70 0.42 17.87
N ASP A 62 5.74 -0.14 18.61
CA ASP A 62 5.93 -0.56 20.01
C ASP A 62 6.92 -1.73 20.15
N ASP A 63 7.11 -2.51 19.08
CA ASP A 63 8.04 -3.64 19.00
C ASP A 63 9.50 -3.22 18.69
N GLY A 64 9.76 -1.91 18.54
CA GLY A 64 11.06 -1.34 18.20
C GLY A 64 11.37 -1.31 16.70
N ALA A 65 10.48 -1.83 15.85
CA ALA A 65 10.57 -1.70 14.41
C ALA A 65 9.99 -0.36 13.93
N TRP A 66 10.10 -0.11 12.62
CA TRP A 66 9.62 1.10 11.96
C TRP A 66 8.67 0.76 10.84
N SER A 67 7.49 1.36 10.83
CA SER A 67 6.55 1.23 9.72
C SER A 67 6.75 2.33 8.69
N LEU A 68 6.61 1.95 7.43
CA LEU A 68 6.44 2.84 6.28
C LEU A 68 5.02 2.66 5.76
N GLU A 69 4.25 3.75 5.74
CA GLU A 69 2.95 3.86 5.08
C GLU A 69 3.13 4.72 3.83
N LEU A 70 2.81 4.16 2.67
CA LEU A 70 2.87 4.85 1.38
C LEU A 70 1.48 4.96 0.78
N SER A 71 0.93 6.17 0.71
CA SER A 71 -0.35 6.45 0.08
C SER A 71 -0.15 6.94 -1.35
N ARG A 72 -0.83 6.29 -2.31
CA ARG A 72 -0.86 6.66 -3.73
C ARG A 72 -2.30 6.83 -4.20
N VAL A 73 -2.57 7.94 -4.88
CA VAL A 73 -3.86 8.13 -5.57
C VAL A 73 -3.79 7.49 -6.96
N MET A 74 -4.56 6.42 -7.19
CA MET A 74 -4.52 5.62 -8.42
C MET A 74 -5.85 4.89 -8.67
N TYR A 75 -6.00 4.26 -9.83
CA TYR A 75 -7.10 3.32 -10.05
C TYR A 75 -6.83 2.04 -9.25
N ALA A 76 -7.87 1.52 -8.59
CA ALA A 76 -7.76 0.29 -7.81
C ALA A 76 -7.91 -0.95 -8.71
N THR A 77 -7.22 -1.00 -9.86
CA THR A 77 -7.25 -2.17 -10.73
C THR A 77 -6.25 -3.21 -10.25
N TYR A 78 -6.48 -4.47 -10.62
CA TYR A 78 -5.56 -5.56 -10.30
C TYR A 78 -4.17 -5.29 -10.86
N ASP A 79 -4.09 -4.90 -12.15
CA ASP A 79 -2.83 -4.66 -12.84
C ASP A 79 -2.09 -3.46 -12.22
N ASP A 80 -2.78 -2.33 -12.00
CA ASP A 80 -2.12 -1.12 -11.45
C ASP A 80 -1.59 -1.37 -10.02
N ILE A 81 -2.36 -2.08 -9.19
CA ILE A 81 -1.95 -2.41 -7.82
C ILE A 81 -0.77 -3.39 -7.83
N GLY A 82 -0.83 -4.44 -8.67
CA GLY A 82 0.24 -5.42 -8.79
C GLY A 82 1.55 -4.81 -9.30
N ASP A 83 1.47 -3.96 -10.31
CA ASP A 83 2.64 -3.23 -10.84
C ASP A 83 3.28 -2.36 -9.75
N PHE A 84 2.47 -1.62 -8.99
CA PHE A 84 3.01 -0.78 -7.93
C PHE A 84 3.51 -1.58 -6.72
N GLU A 85 2.88 -2.71 -6.39
CA GLU A 85 3.37 -3.61 -5.34
C GLU A 85 4.76 -4.14 -5.70
N GLN A 86 5.01 -4.48 -6.97
CA GLN A 86 6.33 -4.89 -7.45
C GLN A 86 7.36 -3.74 -7.40
N ASP A 87 6.97 -2.53 -7.80
CA ASP A 87 7.82 -1.34 -7.65
C ASP A 87 8.16 -1.05 -6.18
N PHE A 88 7.18 -1.25 -5.28
CA PHE A 88 7.34 -1.06 -3.85
C PHE A 88 8.29 -2.12 -3.26
N GLU A 89 8.12 -3.40 -3.64
CA GLU A 89 8.97 -4.52 -3.25
C GLU A 89 10.43 -4.30 -3.66
N ALA A 90 10.66 -3.82 -4.89
CA ALA A 90 11.99 -3.53 -5.40
C ALA A 90 12.75 -2.45 -4.60
N VAL A 91 12.05 -1.60 -3.85
CA VAL A 91 12.64 -0.61 -2.94
C VAL A 91 12.78 -1.15 -1.53
N VAL A 92 11.77 -1.90 -1.05
CA VAL A 92 11.67 -2.37 0.34
C VAL A 92 12.65 -3.53 0.61
N GLU A 93 12.67 -4.55 -0.23
CA GLU A 93 13.48 -5.76 0.00
C GLU A 93 14.99 -5.47 0.11
N PRO A 94 15.62 -4.66 -0.78
CA PRO A 94 17.06 -4.40 -0.69
C PRO A 94 17.47 -3.63 0.58
N LEU A 95 16.52 -2.96 1.21
CA LEU A 95 16.71 -2.24 2.47
C LEU A 95 16.40 -3.12 3.69
N GLY A 96 16.05 -4.39 3.48
CA GLY A 96 15.73 -5.35 4.53
C GLY A 96 14.38 -5.08 5.20
N GLY A 97 13.47 -4.41 4.49
CA GLY A 97 12.09 -4.28 4.93
C GLY A 97 11.24 -5.47 4.48
N VAL A 98 10.08 -5.62 5.11
CA VAL A 98 9.08 -6.65 4.80
C VAL A 98 7.77 -5.95 4.44
N ILE A 99 7.17 -6.32 3.31
CA ILE A 99 5.85 -5.83 2.90
C ILE A 99 4.79 -6.58 3.72
N GLU A 100 3.91 -5.81 4.37
CA GLU A 100 2.77 -6.34 5.11
C GLU A 100 1.52 -6.46 4.23
N GLY A 101 1.45 -5.65 3.17
CA GLY A 101 0.38 -5.65 2.17
C GLY A 101 -0.11 -4.25 1.85
N TRP A 102 -1.31 -4.17 1.29
CA TRP A 102 -1.94 -2.92 0.89
C TRP A 102 -3.41 -2.84 1.32
N GLY A 103 -3.95 -1.62 1.33
CA GLY A 103 -5.35 -1.35 1.67
C GLY A 103 -5.91 -0.15 0.89
N VAL A 104 -7.23 -0.01 0.90
CA VAL A 104 -7.92 1.14 0.28
C VAL A 104 -8.53 1.99 1.37
N LYS A 105 -8.20 3.29 1.40
CA LYS A 105 -8.90 4.24 2.26
C LYS A 105 -10.30 4.47 1.70
N GLN A 106 -11.29 3.75 2.22
CA GLN A 106 -12.68 4.10 1.97
C GLN A 106 -12.97 5.45 2.63
N GLU A 107 -13.26 6.48 1.82
CA GLU A 107 -13.98 7.65 2.31
C GLU A 107 -15.35 7.16 2.80
N ILE A 108 -15.50 7.02 4.12
CA ILE A 108 -16.82 6.92 4.72
C ILE A 108 -17.49 8.26 4.42
N ARG A 109 -18.34 8.31 3.40
CA ARG A 109 -19.30 9.40 3.27
C ARG A 109 -20.07 9.42 4.58
N ARG A 110 -19.78 10.37 5.47
CA ARG A 110 -20.71 10.69 6.54
C ARG A 110 -21.99 11.09 5.84
N LEU A 111 -22.99 10.22 5.88
CA LEU A 111 -24.37 10.62 5.69
C LEU A 111 -24.61 11.68 6.76
N GLN A 112 -24.62 12.95 6.36
CA GLN A 112 -25.11 14.01 7.21
C GLN A 112 -26.59 13.71 7.41
N ALA A 113 -26.94 13.27 8.62
CA ALA A 113 -28.32 13.18 9.10
C ALA A 113 -28.85 14.57 9.45
#